data_AF-A0AA38CW98-F1
#
_entry.id   AF-A0AA38CW98-F1
#
_cell.length_a   1.000
_cell.length_b   1.000
_cell.length_c   1.000
_cell.angle_alpha   90.00
_cell.angle_beta   90.00
_cell.angle_gamma   90.00
#
_symmetry.space_group_name_H-M   'P 1'
#
loop_
_entity.id
_entity.type
_entity.pdbx_description
1 polymer ?
#
loop_
_entity_poly.entity_id
_entity_poly.type
_entity_poly.pdbx_seq_one_letter_code
_entity_poly.pdbx_strand_id
1 'polypeptide(L)' 'FRDLNRASLKDHYPLPSMEKILQVVAGSERFSLLDGYSGYNQIMVKEEDQFKTTFTTKW' A
#
# COMPACT_ATOMS: atom_id res chain seq x y z
N PHE A 1 6.80 -12.76 -5.98
CA PHE A 1 7.22 -11.40 -6.39
C PHE A 1 8.58 -10.93 -5.84
N ARG A 2 9.46 -11.77 -5.27
CA ARG A 2 10.74 -11.27 -4.70
C ARG A 2 11.64 -10.58 -5.74
N ASP A 3 11.79 -11.20 -6.91
CA ASP A 3 12.61 -10.64 -7.99
C ASP A 3 11.95 -9.41 -8.62
N LEU A 4 10.62 -9.44 -8.81
CA LEU A 4 9.85 -8.27 -9.25
C LEU A 4 10.05 -7.09 -8.30
N ASN A 5 9.86 -7.27 -6.99
CA ASN A 5 10.01 -6.20 -6.00
C ASN A 5 11.43 -5.64 -5.93
N ARG A 6 12.46 -6.42 -6.30
CA ARG A 6 13.84 -5.95 -6.39
C ARG A 6 14.11 -5.16 -7.68
N ALA A 7 13.44 -5.50 -8.77
CA ALA A 7 13.55 -4.81 -10.06
C ALA A 7 12.68 -3.55 -10.15
N SER A 8 11.61 -3.48 -9.37
CA SER A 8 10.73 -2.30 -9.29
C SER A 8 11.42 -1.10 -8.67
N LEU A 9 11.20 0.07 -9.26
CA LEU A 9 11.60 1.35 -8.65
C LEU A 9 10.82 1.56 -7.36
N LYS A 10 11.53 1.85 -6.27
CA LYS A 10 10.90 2.22 -4.99
C LYS A 10 10.36 3.63 -5.08
N ASP A 11 9.08 3.80 -4.77
CA ASP A 11 8.55 5.13 -4.50
C ASP A 11 9.15 5.69 -3.21
N HIS A 12 9.15 7.01 -3.10
CA HIS A 12 9.55 7.74 -1.91
C HIS A 12 8.36 8.51 -1.35
N TYR A 13 7.19 7.86 -1.27
CA TYR A 13 6.02 8.52 -0.71
C TYR A 13 6.28 8.81 0.79
N PRO A 14 6.15 10.08 1.23
CA PRO A 14 6.43 10.43 2.62
C PRO A 14 5.32 9.90 3.52
N LEU A 15 5.60 8.79 4.21
CA LEU A 15 4.71 8.31 5.27
C LEU A 15 4.86 9.20 6.52
N PRO A 16 3.75 9.62 7.15
CA PRO A 16 3.83 10.37 8.39
C PRO A 16 4.49 9.53 9.50
N SER A 17 5.29 10.19 10.35
CA SER A 17 5.84 9.53 11.53
C SER A 17 4.73 9.14 12.51
N MET A 18 4.94 8.07 13.25
CA MET A 18 3.98 7.60 14.26
C MET A 18 3.65 8.70 15.28
N GLU A 19 4.66 9.47 15.72
CA GLU A 19 4.48 10.59 16.65
C GLU A 19 3.50 11.64 16.12
N LYS A 20 3.61 11.98 14.83
CA LYS A 20 2.72 12.97 14.20
C LYS A 20 1.28 12.46 14.15
N ILE A 21 1.09 11.17 13.87
CA ILE A 21 -0.25 10.55 13.87
C ILE A 21 -0.83 10.57 15.29
N LEU A 22 -0.03 10.19 16.30
CA LEU A 22 -0.46 10.14 17.70
C LEU A 22 -0.83 11.52 18.25
N GLN A 23 -0.10 12.58 17.91
CA GLN A 23 -0.45 13.94 18.32
C GLN A 23 -1.82 14.38 17.80
N VAL A 24 -2.14 14.04 16.54
CA VAL A 24 -3.46 14.34 15.94
C VAL A 24 -4.56 13.56 16.65
N VAL A 25 -4.34 12.27 16.90
CA VAL A 25 -5.33 11.42 17.58
C VAL A 25 -5.55 11.85 19.04
N ALA A 26 -4.49 12.18 19.78
CA ALA A 26 -4.59 12.58 21.19
C ALA A 26 -5.36 13.90 21.40
N GLY A 27 -5.35 14.78 20.40
CA GLY A 27 -6.12 16.03 20.42
C GLY A 27 -7.57 15.91 19.94
N SER A 28 -8.01 14.72 19.53
CA SER A 28 -9.34 14.51 18.94
C SER A 28 -10.36 14.09 20.00
N GLU A 29 -11.53 14.75 20.04
CA GLU A 29 -12.63 14.39 20.95
C GLU A 29 -13.19 12.98 20.65
N ARG A 30 -13.15 12.59 19.37
CA ARG A 30 -13.63 11.30 18.85
C ARG A 30 -12.72 10.84 17.73
N PHE A 31 -12.51 9.54 17.62
CA PHE A 31 -11.85 8.93 16.46
C PHE A 31 -12.62 7.68 16.02
N SER A 32 -12.46 7.33 14.74
CA SER A 32 -12.98 6.09 14.19
C SER A 32 -11.86 5.39 13.44
N LEU A 33 -11.78 4.08 13.60
CA LEU A 33 -10.81 3.23 12.92
C LEU A 33 -11.55 2.47 11.83
N LEU A 34 -11.03 2.55 10.60
CA LEU A 34 -11.47 1.73 9.48
C LEU A 34 -10.32 0.79 9.11
N ASP A 35 -10.65 -0.45 8.76
CA ASP A 35 -9.66 -1.36 8.22
C ASP A 35 -9.48 -1.13 6.70
N GLY A 36 -8.24 -1.33 6.25
CA GLY A 36 -7.88 -1.30 4.84
C GLY A 36 -7.54 -2.70 4.32
N TYR A 37 -8.17 -3.76 4.84
CA TYR A 37 -7.74 -5.15 4.64
C TYR A 37 -7.55 -5.51 3.15
N SER A 38 -8.48 -5.05 2.31
CA SER A 38 -8.47 -5.28 0.86
C SER A 38 -7.97 -4.08 0.04
N GLY A 39 -7.32 -3.09 0.67
CA GLY A 39 -6.94 -1.83 0.01
C GLY A 39 -6.09 -2.01 -1.25
N TYR A 40 -5.18 -2.99 -1.26
CA TYR A 40 -4.36 -3.31 -2.44
C TYR A 40 -5.18 -3.78 -3.65
N ASN A 41 -6.34 -4.42 -3.43
CA ASN A 41 -7.17 -4.97 -4.51
C ASN A 41 -8.14 -3.93 -5.09
N GLN A 42 -8.26 -2.75 -4.48
CA GLN A 42 -9.17 -1.69 -4.92
C GLN A 42 -8.52 -0.75 -5.96
N ILE A 43 -7.18 -0.77 -6.06
CA ILE A 43 -6.42 0.08 -6.97
C ILE A 43 -5.99 -0.75 -8.18
N MET A 44 -6.43 -0.32 -9.37
CA MET A 44 -6.08 -1.00 -10.62
C MET A 44 -4.60 -0.75 -10.99
N VAL A 45 -3.92 -1.83 -11.40
CA VAL A 45 -2.60 -1.72 -12.04
C VAL A 45 -2.79 -1.08 -13.41
N LYS A 46 -1.91 -0.14 -13.77
CA LYS A 46 -1.88 0.47 -15.10
C LYS A 46 -1.85 -0.61 -16.17
N GLU A 47 -2.63 -0.44 -17.22
CA GLU A 47 -2.81 -1.45 -18.28
C GLU A 47 -1.47 -1.92 -18.86
N GLU A 48 -0.55 -0.99 -19.11
CA GLU A 48 0.80 -1.24 -19.60
C GLU A 48 1.70 -2.05 -18.65
N ASP A 49 1.37 -2.12 -17.36
CA ASP A 49 2.17 -2.77 -16.32
C ASP A 49 1.58 -4.11 -15.84
N GLN A 50 0.35 -4.45 -16.22
CA GLN A 50 -0.35 -5.66 -15.76
C GLN A 50 0.43 -6.96 -16.05
N PHE A 51 1.13 -7.02 -17.19
CA PHE A 51 1.93 -8.20 -17.55
C PHE A 51 3.09 -8.45 -16.57
N LYS A 52 3.61 -7.40 -15.91
CA LYS A 52 4.71 -7.48 -14.94
C LYS A 52 4.28 -8.15 -13.63
N THR A 53 2.99 -8.15 -13.32
CA THR A 53 2.42 -8.75 -12.10
C THR A 53 1.87 -10.17 -12.32
N THR A 54 2.11 -10.77 -13.49
CA THR A 54 1.65 -12.14 -13.78
C THR A 54 2.39 -13.20 -12.97
N PHE A 55 1.74 -14.35 -12.76
CA PHE A 55 2.34 -15.52 -12.14
C PHE A 55 1.87 -16.78 -12.85
N THR A 56 2.75 -17.78 -12.93
CA THR A 56 2.42 -19.09 -13.49
C THR A 56 1.96 -20.01 -12.37
N THR A 57 0.78 -20.59 -12.53
CA THR A 57 0.31 -21.68 -11.69
C THR A 57 0.71 -23.01 -12.32
N LYS A 58 1.09 -23.99 -11.50
CA LYS A 58 1.12 -25.38 -11.94
C LYS A 58 -0.33 -25.84 -11.95
N TRP A 59 -0.95 -25.89 -13.12
CA TRP A 59 -2.17 -26.67 -13.28
C TRP A 59 -1.78 -28.15 -13.32
#